data_AF-A0A2E9JAA2-F1
#
_entry.id   AF-A0A2E9JAA2-F1
#
_cell.length_a   1.000
_cell.length_b   1.000
_cell.length_c   1.000
_cell.angle_alpha   90.00
_cell.angle_beta   90.00
_cell.angle_gamma   90.00
#
_symmetry.space_group_name_H-M   'P 1'
#
loop_
_entity.id
_entity.type
_entity.pdbx_description
1 polymer ?
#
loop_
_entity_poly.entity_id
_entity_poly.type
_entity_poly.pdbx_seq_one_letter_code
_entity_poly.pdbx_strand_id
1 'polypeptide(L)'
;MFLWFCIPSIVGIAVIFRSPFLDYRLLALGASLPLLETLAGFQWVLHTLFFGVFVLASIMFFGKGNRKIQQKLLPIPVGLLTHLVLDGTWTEKEIFWWPVTGRDLMGVEVSRLEVSFLPIGIILETLGILIALWGWRKFELNKQVNLEAFVKRGHLLALEGS
;
A
#
# COMPACT_ATOMS: atom_id res chain seq x y z
N MET A 1 10.30 3.05 -7.68
CA MET A 1 9.29 2.14 -7.08
C MET A 1 8.19 2.86 -6.29
N PHE A 2 8.44 4.05 -5.76
CA PHE A 2 7.48 4.78 -4.94
C PHE A 2 6.13 5.05 -5.62
N LEU A 3 6.07 5.56 -6.86
CA LEU A 3 4.78 5.86 -7.48
C LEU A 3 4.01 4.58 -7.82
N TRP A 4 4.73 3.53 -8.21
CA TRP A 4 4.14 2.21 -8.48
C TRP A 4 3.45 1.62 -7.25
N PHE A 5 3.96 1.83 -6.04
CA PHE A 5 3.30 1.33 -4.83
C PHE A 5 2.21 2.29 -4.33
N CYS A 6 2.48 3.58 -4.29
CA CYS A 6 1.53 4.56 -3.73
C CYS A 6 0.28 4.74 -4.61
N ILE A 7 0.47 4.96 -5.91
CA ILE A 7 -0.62 5.41 -6.78
C ILE A 7 -1.60 4.26 -7.10
N PRO A 8 -1.17 3.09 -7.63
CA PRO A 8 -2.04 1.93 -7.80
C PRO A 8 -2.73 1.48 -6.52
N SER A 9 -2.09 1.60 -5.35
CA SER A 9 -2.75 1.29 -4.08
C SER A 9 -3.92 2.24 -3.80
N ILE A 10 -3.71 3.55 -3.93
CA ILE A 10 -4.80 4.54 -3.77
C ILE A 10 -5.90 4.27 -4.78
N VAL A 11 -5.55 4.22 -6.07
CA VAL A 11 -6.51 4.17 -7.17
C VAL A 11 -7.26 2.84 -7.19
N GLY A 12 -6.54 1.73 -7.06
CA GLY A 12 -7.12 0.38 -7.06
C GLY A 12 -8.09 0.19 -5.89
N ILE A 13 -7.66 0.55 -4.67
CA ILE A 13 -8.52 0.42 -3.50
C ILE A 13 -9.72 1.37 -3.57
N ALA A 14 -9.54 2.60 -4.07
CA ALA A 14 -10.65 3.53 -4.29
C ALA A 14 -11.69 2.99 -5.26
N VAL A 15 -11.25 2.34 -6.35
CA VAL A 15 -12.14 1.75 -7.35
C VAL A 15 -12.86 0.50 -6.81
N ILE A 16 -12.16 -0.34 -6.04
CA ILE A 16 -12.70 -1.60 -5.50
C ILE A 16 -13.66 -1.33 -4.34
N PHE A 17 -13.25 -0.54 -3.35
CA PHE A 17 -14.04 -0.33 -2.12
C PHE A 17 -15.00 0.85 -2.21
N ARG A 18 -14.77 1.80 -3.12
CA ARG A 18 -15.61 3.00 -3.29
C ARG A 18 -15.91 3.73 -1.97
N SER A 19 -14.93 3.79 -1.07
CA SER A 19 -15.07 4.44 0.23
C SER A 19 -14.58 5.89 0.16
N PRO A 20 -15.46 6.92 0.19
CA PRO A 20 -15.05 8.32 0.07
C PRO A 20 -14.22 8.82 1.26
N PHE A 21 -14.46 8.26 2.45
CA PHE A 21 -13.88 8.71 3.71
C PHE A 21 -12.70 7.86 4.21
N LEU A 22 -12.19 6.95 3.38
CA LEU A 22 -10.94 6.27 3.70
C LEU A 22 -9.79 7.31 3.63
N ASP A 23 -8.86 7.31 4.58
CA ASP A 23 -7.66 8.14 4.46
C ASP A 23 -6.67 7.46 3.51
N TYR A 24 -6.75 7.82 2.23
CA TYR A 24 -5.90 7.27 1.16
C TYR A 24 -4.42 7.64 1.31
N ARG A 25 -4.09 8.66 2.11
CA ARG A 25 -2.69 9.00 2.40
C ARG A 25 -2.07 7.98 3.35
N LEU A 26 -2.81 7.57 4.39
CA LEU A 26 -2.37 6.50 5.28
C LEU A 26 -2.26 5.16 4.55
N LEU A 27 -3.13 4.93 3.57
CA LEU A 27 -3.04 3.77 2.69
C LEU A 27 -1.76 3.77 1.87
N ALA A 28 -1.46 4.89 1.20
CA ALA A 28 -0.21 5.03 0.44
C ALA A 28 1.02 4.92 1.35
N LEU A 29 0.98 5.48 2.55
CA LEU A 29 2.03 5.34 3.55
C LEU A 29 2.25 3.86 3.90
N GLY A 30 1.18 3.12 4.21
CA GLY A 30 1.24 1.69 4.45
C GLY A 30 1.83 0.89 3.28
N ALA A 31 1.45 1.24 2.05
CA ALA A 31 1.97 0.60 0.84
C ALA A 31 3.44 0.97 0.55
N SER A 32 3.94 2.09 1.04
CA SER A 32 5.33 2.50 0.89
C SER A 32 6.25 2.01 2.01
N LEU A 33 5.70 1.52 3.14
CA LEU A 33 6.52 1.09 4.29
C LEU A 33 7.55 0.02 3.93
N PRO A 34 7.23 -1.03 3.13
CA PRO A 34 8.20 -2.07 2.82
C PRO A 34 9.43 -1.55 2.04
N LEU A 35 9.29 -0.44 1.30
CA LEU A 35 10.42 0.22 0.62
C LEU A 35 11.54 0.63 1.59
N LEU A 36 11.23 0.83 2.87
CA LEU A 36 12.25 1.13 3.88
C LEU A 36 13.20 -0.06 4.11
N GLU A 37 12.69 -1.30 4.06
CA GLU A 37 13.53 -2.50 4.11
C GLU A 37 14.40 -2.57 2.85
N THR A 38 13.81 -2.29 1.69
CA THR A 38 14.51 -2.27 0.40
C THR A 38 15.67 -1.28 0.38
N LEU A 39 15.45 -0.07 0.92
CA LEU A 39 16.49 0.96 1.05
C LEU A 39 17.59 0.55 2.04
N ALA A 40 17.25 -0.25 3.05
CA ALA A 40 18.21 -0.83 3.98
C ALA A 40 18.95 -2.05 3.40
N GLY A 41 18.56 -2.53 2.21
CA GLY A 41 19.24 -3.58 1.46
C GLY A 41 18.72 -5.01 1.72
N PHE A 42 17.57 -5.16 2.37
CA PHE A 42 17.02 -6.49 2.68
C PHE A 42 15.50 -6.52 2.52
N GLN A 43 14.91 -7.69 2.28
CA GLN A 43 13.46 -7.90 2.39
C GLN A 43 13.20 -8.74 3.64
N TRP A 44 12.38 -8.23 4.56
CA TRP A 44 12.21 -8.85 5.86
C TRP A 44 10.74 -8.88 6.26
N VAL A 45 10.41 -8.46 7.46
CA VAL A 45 9.09 -8.65 8.08
C VAL A 45 7.99 -7.87 7.32
N LEU A 46 8.26 -6.68 6.78
CA LEU A 46 7.26 -5.86 6.08
C LEU A 46 6.78 -6.51 4.77
N HIS A 47 7.61 -7.38 4.16
CA HIS A 47 7.30 -8.15 2.95
C HIS A 47 6.57 -9.48 3.24
N THR A 48 6.20 -9.76 4.50
CA THR A 48 5.52 -11.01 4.86
C THR A 48 4.01 -10.82 4.94
N LEU A 49 3.25 -11.82 4.50
CA LEU A 49 1.79 -11.83 4.68
C LEU A 49 1.44 -11.80 6.18
N PHE A 50 2.20 -12.53 6.99
CA PHE A 50 1.97 -12.64 8.42
C PHE A 50 2.03 -11.27 9.11
N PHE A 51 3.01 -10.42 8.78
CA PHE A 51 3.09 -9.10 9.37
C PHE A 51 1.91 -8.21 9.00
N GLY A 52 1.53 -8.14 7.73
CA GLY A 52 0.38 -7.36 7.29
C GLY A 52 -0.92 -7.78 8.00
N VAL A 53 -1.16 -9.10 8.11
CA VAL A 53 -2.31 -9.66 8.84
C VAL A 53 -2.20 -9.40 10.34
N PHE A 54 -1.01 -9.48 10.93
CA PHE A 54 -0.78 -9.20 12.34
C PHE A 54 -1.06 -7.73 12.68
N VAL A 55 -0.65 -6.78 11.84
CA VAL A 55 -0.97 -5.36 11.98
C VAL A 55 -2.48 -5.14 11.91
N LEU A 56 -3.17 -5.78 10.93
CA LEU A 56 -4.62 -5.73 10.83
C LEU A 56 -5.30 -6.25 12.09
N ALA A 57 -4.92 -7.45 12.54
CA ALA A 57 -5.47 -8.09 13.72
C ALA A 57 -5.24 -7.24 14.99
N SER A 58 -4.04 -6.66 15.13
CA SER A 58 -3.70 -5.76 16.23
C SER A 58 -4.60 -4.53 16.24
N ILE A 59 -4.79 -3.86 15.10
CA ILE A 59 -5.68 -2.69 15.00
C ILE A 59 -7.13 -3.06 15.35
N MET A 60 -7.61 -4.22 14.88
CA MET A 60 -8.96 -4.69 15.21
C MET A 60 -9.11 -4.99 16.71
N PHE A 61 -8.11 -5.66 17.31
CA PHE A 61 -8.09 -6.04 18.71
C PHE A 61 -8.00 -4.82 19.64
N PHE A 62 -7.02 -3.94 19.45
CA PHE A 62 -6.84 -2.74 20.28
C PHE A 62 -7.92 -1.68 20.01
N GLY A 63 -8.49 -1.65 18.80
CA GLY A 63 -9.60 -0.79 18.46
C GLY A 63 -10.98 -1.32 18.91
N LYS A 64 -11.05 -2.45 19.62
CA LYS A 64 -12.31 -3.07 20.04
C LYS A 64 -13.16 -2.08 20.86
N GLY A 65 -14.40 -1.88 20.42
CA GLY A 65 -15.32 -0.89 21.02
C GLY A 65 -15.10 0.55 20.56
N ASN A 66 -14.04 0.85 19.81
CA ASN A 66 -13.76 2.18 19.25
C ASN A 66 -13.67 2.13 17.72
N ARG A 67 -14.84 2.13 17.08
CA ARG A 67 -14.99 2.13 15.61
C ARG A 67 -14.19 3.24 14.92
N LYS A 68 -14.02 4.40 15.56
CA LYS A 68 -13.29 5.54 14.99
C LYS A 68 -11.79 5.23 14.82
N ILE A 69 -11.17 4.59 15.81
CA ILE A 69 -9.76 4.18 15.72
C ILE A 69 -9.59 3.14 14.62
N GLN A 70 -10.46 2.12 14.60
CA GLN A 70 -10.43 1.09 13.58
C GLN A 70 -10.52 1.70 12.18
N GLN A 71 -11.51 2.55 11.92
CA GLN A 71 -11.68 3.22 10.62
C GLN A 71 -10.48 4.08 10.23
N LYS A 72 -9.88 4.79 11.20
CA LYS A 72 -8.74 5.68 10.94
C LYS A 72 -7.46 4.91 10.62
N LEU A 73 -7.21 3.77 11.27
CA LEU A 73 -5.97 3.01 11.13
C LEU A 73 -6.03 1.88 10.11
N LEU A 74 -7.23 1.40 9.76
CA LEU A 74 -7.44 0.34 8.76
C LEU A 74 -6.75 0.58 7.40
N PRO A 75 -6.58 1.82 6.88
CA PRO A 75 -5.87 2.02 5.63
C PRO A 75 -4.42 1.51 5.65
N ILE A 76 -3.75 1.50 6.82
CA ILE A 76 -2.35 1.09 6.96
C ILE A 76 -2.14 -0.40 6.60
N PRO A 77 -2.81 -1.37 7.26
CA PRO A 77 -2.67 -2.78 6.88
C PRO A 77 -3.20 -3.06 5.47
N VAL A 78 -4.22 -2.32 5.00
CA VAL A 78 -4.67 -2.44 3.60
C VAL A 78 -3.56 -2.04 2.64
N GLY A 79 -2.84 -0.94 2.91
CA GLY A 79 -1.68 -0.53 2.15
C GLY A 79 -0.56 -1.58 2.15
N LEU A 80 -0.21 -2.10 3.33
CA LEU A 80 0.79 -3.17 3.47
C LEU A 80 0.44 -4.41 2.65
N LEU A 81 -0.79 -4.90 2.76
CA LEU A 81 -1.24 -6.07 1.99
C LEU A 81 -1.30 -5.78 0.49
N THR A 82 -1.64 -4.55 0.09
CA THR A 82 -1.65 -4.15 -1.32
C THR A 82 -0.24 -4.09 -1.89
N HIS A 83 0.74 -3.64 -1.09
CA HIS A 83 2.15 -3.70 -1.48
C HIS A 83 2.55 -5.13 -1.87
N LEU A 84 2.25 -6.15 -1.05
CA LEU A 84 2.62 -7.54 -1.35
C LEU A 84 2.06 -8.04 -2.70
N VAL A 85 0.87 -7.57 -3.06
CA VAL A 85 0.24 -7.90 -4.36
C VAL A 85 0.99 -7.21 -5.51
N LEU A 86 1.28 -5.91 -5.37
CA LEU A 86 1.95 -5.10 -6.38
C LEU A 86 3.42 -5.44 -6.57
N ASP A 87 4.08 -5.86 -5.50
CA ASP A 87 5.48 -6.31 -5.47
C ASP A 87 5.62 -7.71 -6.05
N GLY A 88 4.54 -8.51 -5.97
CA GLY A 88 4.59 -9.90 -6.39
C GLY A 88 5.27 -10.80 -5.35
N THR A 89 5.42 -10.36 -4.10
CA THR A 89 6.07 -11.14 -3.04
C THR A 89 5.43 -12.52 -2.86
N TRP A 90 4.13 -12.66 -3.20
CA TRP A 90 3.41 -13.94 -3.21
C TRP A 90 4.00 -15.01 -4.15
N THR A 91 4.88 -14.64 -5.09
CA THR A 91 5.62 -15.59 -5.92
C THR A 91 6.83 -16.20 -5.19
N GLU A 92 7.31 -15.56 -4.11
CA GLU A 92 8.43 -16.00 -3.29
C GLU A 92 7.91 -16.62 -1.98
N LYS A 93 7.68 -17.94 -2.03
CA LYS A 93 7.01 -18.68 -0.94
C LYS A 93 7.69 -18.48 0.41
N GLU A 94 9.02 -18.46 0.41
CA GLU A 94 9.85 -18.39 1.62
C GLU A 94 9.65 -17.09 2.40
N ILE A 95 9.53 -15.96 1.68
CA ILE A 95 9.27 -14.64 2.27
C ILE A 95 7.79 -14.48 2.59
N PHE A 96 6.91 -14.78 1.62
CA PHE A 96 5.48 -14.51 1.76
C PHE A 96 4.85 -15.25 2.95
N TRP A 97 5.21 -16.51 3.17
CA TRP A 97 4.67 -17.36 4.24
C TRP A 97 5.51 -17.37 5.51
N TRP A 98 6.55 -16.54 5.62
CA TRP A 98 7.27 -16.40 6.88
C TRP A 98 6.29 -16.00 8.01
N PRO A 99 6.34 -16.61 9.22
CA PRO A 99 7.38 -17.50 9.76
C PRO A 99 7.11 -19.01 9.57
N VAL A 100 6.16 -19.42 8.72
CA VAL A 100 5.89 -20.84 8.46
C VAL A 100 6.99 -21.45 7.58
N THR A 101 7.54 -20.67 6.65
CA THR A 101 8.66 -21.01 5.77
C THR A 101 9.80 -19.98 5.88
N GLY A 102 10.98 -20.28 5.31
CA GLY A 102 12.06 -19.30 5.11
C GLY A 102 12.68 -18.73 6.39
N ARG A 103 12.61 -19.43 7.53
CA ARG A 103 13.15 -18.93 8.81
C ARG A 103 14.67 -18.76 8.78
N ASP A 104 15.34 -19.59 8.01
CA ASP A 104 16.78 -19.65 7.77
C ASP A 104 17.28 -18.56 6.82
N LEU A 105 16.38 -17.91 6.09
CA LEU A 105 16.68 -16.85 5.12
C LEU A 105 16.54 -15.43 5.71
N MET A 106 16.22 -15.35 7.00
CA MET A 106 16.01 -14.09 7.72
C MET A 106 17.30 -13.26 7.78
N GLY A 107 17.27 -12.08 7.15
CA GLY A 107 18.38 -11.12 7.17
C GLY A 107 19.47 -11.38 6.12
N VAL A 108 19.25 -12.33 5.20
CA VAL A 108 20.11 -12.52 4.03
C VAL A 108 19.71 -11.49 2.97
N GLU A 109 20.69 -10.86 2.32
CA GLU A 109 20.44 -9.97 1.17
C GLU A 109 19.68 -10.75 0.09
N VAL A 110 18.46 -10.31 -0.21
CA VAL A 110 17.63 -10.94 -1.22
C VAL A 110 18.00 -10.37 -2.58
N SER A 111 18.18 -11.23 -3.59
CA SER A 111 18.53 -10.82 -4.95
C SER A 111 17.44 -10.00 -5.66
N ARG A 112 16.21 -10.00 -5.11
CA ARG A 112 15.02 -9.35 -5.66
C ARG A 112 14.58 -8.10 -4.89
N LEU A 113 15.50 -7.17 -4.65
CA LEU A 113 15.11 -5.84 -4.20
C LEU A 113 14.36 -5.11 -5.32
N GLU A 114 13.32 -4.34 -4.97
CA GLU A 114 12.48 -3.64 -5.94
C GLU A 114 13.27 -2.63 -6.79
N VAL A 115 14.45 -2.23 -6.32
CA VAL A 115 15.38 -1.31 -7.01
C VAL A 115 16.31 -2.07 -7.98
N SER A 116 16.50 -3.38 -7.82
CA SER A 116 17.45 -4.18 -8.60
C SER A 116 16.97 -4.53 -10.00
N PHE A 117 15.69 -4.27 -10.33
CA PHE A 117 15.08 -4.63 -11.61
C PHE A 117 15.05 -3.49 -12.64
N LEU A 118 16.17 -2.84 -12.93
CA LEU A 118 16.28 -1.94 -14.09
C LEU A 118 16.41 -2.81 -15.35
N PRO A 119 15.36 -2.96 -16.20
CA PRO A 119 14.47 -1.88 -16.65
C PRO A 119 13.00 -1.95 -16.21
N ILE A 120 12.53 -3.06 -15.63
CA ILE A 120 11.15 -3.25 -15.14
C ILE A 120 10.75 -2.09 -14.22
N GLY A 121 11.67 -1.62 -13.39
CA GLY A 121 11.39 -0.59 -12.42
C GLY A 121 10.94 0.74 -13.03
N ILE A 122 11.54 1.12 -14.16
CA ILE A 122 11.17 2.34 -14.89
C ILE A 122 9.79 2.17 -15.52
N ILE A 123 9.48 0.98 -16.04
CA ILE A 123 8.18 0.66 -16.62
C ILE A 123 7.08 0.79 -15.57
N LEU A 124 7.28 0.20 -14.38
CA LEU A 124 6.32 0.27 -13.28
C LEU A 124 6.12 1.71 -12.78
N GLU A 125 7.18 2.50 -12.66
CA GLU A 125 7.06 3.93 -12.34
C GLU A 125 6.25 4.70 -13.38
N THR A 126 6.49 4.42 -14.66
CA THR A 126 5.76 5.03 -15.77
C THR A 126 4.27 4.67 -15.70
N LEU A 127 3.95 3.40 -15.41
CA LEU A 127 2.57 2.97 -15.16
C LEU A 127 1.96 3.69 -13.96
N GLY A 128 2.71 3.89 -12.88
CA GLY A 128 2.30 4.70 -11.73
C GLY A 128 1.88 6.12 -12.15
N ILE A 129 2.65 6.78 -13.02
CA ILE A 129 2.32 8.11 -13.56
C ILE A 129 1.03 8.05 -14.41
N LEU A 130 0.89 7.07 -15.30
CA LEU A 130 -0.30 6.93 -16.13
C LEU A 130 -1.56 6.72 -15.29
N ILE A 131 -1.46 5.89 -14.25
CA ILE A 131 -2.56 5.65 -13.29
C ILE A 131 -2.84 6.91 -12.47
N ALA A 132 -1.82 7.71 -12.13
CA ALA A 132 -2.00 8.98 -11.44
C ALA A 132 -2.80 9.97 -12.30
N LEU A 133 -2.45 10.10 -13.58
CA LEU A 133 -3.16 10.96 -14.54
C LEU A 133 -4.62 10.52 -14.72
N TRP A 134 -4.85 9.21 -14.78
CA TRP A 134 -6.21 8.66 -14.82
C TRP A 134 -6.98 8.93 -13.53
N GLY A 135 -6.39 8.65 -12.36
CA GLY A 135 -6.99 8.88 -11.05
C GLY A 135 -7.30 10.36 -10.81
N TRP A 136 -6.43 11.26 -11.25
CA TRP A 136 -6.63 12.71 -11.16
C TRP A 136 -7.91 13.16 -11.88
N ARG A 137 -8.17 12.61 -13.07
CA ARG A 137 -9.41 12.85 -13.81
C ARG A 137 -10.59 12.15 -13.16
N LYS A 138 -10.44 10.88 -12.79
CA LYS A 138 -11.51 10.03 -12.24
C LYS A 138 -12.07 10.57 -10.92
N PHE A 139 -11.22 11.08 -10.04
CA PHE A 139 -11.62 11.62 -8.73
C PHE A 139 -11.79 13.14 -8.75
N GLU A 140 -11.81 13.74 -9.96
CA GLU A 140 -12.03 15.17 -10.17
C GLU A 140 -11.13 16.06 -9.28
N LEU A 141 -9.85 15.70 -9.14
CA LEU A 141 -8.88 16.43 -8.30
C LEU A 141 -8.54 17.83 -8.85
N ASN A 142 -9.03 18.17 -10.04
CA ASN A 142 -9.05 19.54 -10.56
C ASN A 142 -9.98 20.48 -9.76
N LYS A 143 -10.98 19.94 -9.06
CA LYS A 143 -11.88 20.74 -8.22
C LYS A 143 -11.21 20.99 -6.88
N GLN A 144 -11.07 22.27 -6.50
CA GLN A 144 -10.41 22.67 -5.25
C GLN A 144 -10.95 21.93 -4.02
N VAL A 145 -12.27 21.71 -3.93
CA VAL A 145 -12.91 20.99 -2.82
C VAL A 145 -12.39 19.54 -2.70
N ASN A 146 -12.25 18.83 -3.82
CA ASN A 146 -11.77 17.45 -3.83
C ASN A 146 -10.27 17.38 -3.52
N LEU A 147 -9.50 18.31 -4.08
CA LEU A 147 -8.06 18.41 -3.80
C LEU A 147 -7.81 18.70 -2.32
N GLU A 148 -8.52 19.66 -1.73
CA GLU A 148 -8.39 19.98 -0.31
C GLU A 148 -8.82 18.82 0.59
N ALA A 149 -9.90 18.12 0.25
CA ALA A 149 -10.33 16.94 0.98
C ALA A 149 -9.26 15.83 0.94
N PHE A 150 -8.65 15.60 -0.21
CA PHE A 150 -7.57 14.64 -0.35
C PHE A 150 -6.32 15.07 0.43
N VAL A 151 -5.85 16.30 0.26
CA VAL A 151 -4.61 16.77 0.90
C VAL A 151 -4.75 16.86 2.41
N LYS A 152 -5.87 17.38 2.93
CA LYS A 152 -6.06 17.62 4.38
C LYS A 152 -6.56 16.39 5.13
N ARG A 153 -7.43 15.59 4.50
CA ARG A 153 -8.12 14.46 5.16
C ARG A 153 -7.84 13.11 4.52
N GLY A 154 -7.23 13.09 3.34
CA GLY A 154 -6.99 11.87 2.58
C GLY A 154 -8.24 11.33 1.90
N HIS A 155 -9.33 12.11 1.82
CA HIS A 155 -10.62 11.65 1.31
C HIS A 155 -10.75 11.86 -0.20
N LEU A 156 -11.51 10.99 -0.86
CA LEU A 156 -11.87 11.09 -2.28
C LEU A 156 -13.38 11.29 -2.41
N LEU A 157 -13.84 12.53 -2.24
CA LEU A 157 -15.27 12.88 -2.18
C LEU A 157 -16.04 12.60 -3.48
N ALA A 158 -15.35 12.56 -4.62
CA ALA A 158 -15.95 12.18 -5.91
C ALA A 158 -16.59 10.77 -5.89
N LEU A 159 -16.23 9.92 -4.92
CA LEU A 159 -16.83 8.61 -4.73
C LEU A 159 -18.22 8.64 -4.05
N GLU A 160 -18.62 9.74 -3.39
CA GLU A 160 -19.95 9.84 -2.75
C GLU A 160 -21.09 9.87 -3.77
N GLY A 161 -20.83 10.38 -4.98
CA GLY A 161 -21.84 10.58 -6.02
C GLY A 161 -21.78 9.57 -7.18
N SER A 162 -21.03 8.47 -7.04
CA SER A 162 -20.72 7.53 -8.14
C SER A 162 -21.31 6.13 -7.99
#